data_AF-C8X8E9-F1
#
_entry.id   AF-C8X8E9-F1
#
_cell.length_a   1.000
_cell.length_b   1.000
_cell.length_c   1.000
_cell.angle_alpha   90.00
_cell.angle_beta   90.00
_cell.angle_gamma   90.00
#
_symmetry.space_group_name_H-M   'P 1'
#
loop_
_entity.id
_entity.type
_entity.pdbx_description
1 polymer ?
#
loop_
_entity_poly.entity_id
_entity_poly.type
_entity_poly.pdbx_seq_one_letter_code
_entity_poly.pdbx_strand_id
1 'polypeptide(L)'
;MVVDGWHWAAAVLAALLLAVLVLLWYDSLRERPGWTLAMATKRALPGALVIPAGFAAALLLPLWVGGVLILVPLVAIVVMALAD
;
A
#
# COMPACT_ATOMS: atom_id res chain seq x y z
N MET A 1 -12.72 14.44 17.58
CA MET A 1 -13.70 13.68 16.78
C MET A 1 -13.62 12.24 17.25
N VAL A 2 -14.75 11.60 17.56
CA VAL A 2 -14.76 10.14 17.84
C VAL A 2 -14.67 9.45 16.49
N VAL A 3 -13.60 8.69 16.27
CA VAL A 3 -13.43 7.89 15.05
C VAL A 3 -14.37 6.69 15.14
N ASP A 4 -15.27 6.56 14.18
CA ASP A 4 -16.24 5.46 14.16
C ASP A 4 -15.59 4.13 13.67
N GLY A 5 -16.33 3.03 13.84
CA GLY A 5 -15.85 1.70 13.42
C GLY A 5 -15.58 1.59 11.92
N TRP A 6 -16.22 2.42 11.08
CA TRP A 6 -16.01 2.40 9.64
C TRP A 6 -14.67 2.99 9.23
N HIS A 7 -14.24 4.08 9.87
CA HIS A 7 -12.90 4.65 9.65
C HIS A 7 -11.81 3.68 10.10
N TRP A 8 -12.03 2.95 11.21
CA TRP A 8 -11.11 1.90 11.64
C TRP A 8 -11.01 0.77 10.62
N ALA A 9 -12.15 0.24 10.14
CA ALA A 9 -12.17 -0.79 9.12
C ALA A 9 -11.47 -0.33 7.82
N ALA A 10 -11.76 0.90 7.38
CA ALA A 10 -11.14 1.48 6.20
C ALA A 10 -9.63 1.66 6.36
N ALA A 11 -9.16 2.14 7.52
CA ALA A 11 -7.75 2.34 7.80
C ALA A 11 -6.96 1.02 7.82
N VAL A 12 -7.50 -0.01 8.49
CA VAL A 12 -6.89 -1.35 8.51
C VAL A 12 -6.85 -1.93 7.10
N LEU A 13 -7.95 -1.87 6.35
CA LEU A 13 -8.00 -2.40 4.99
C LEU A 13 -7.02 -1.67 4.06
N ALA A 14 -6.96 -0.34 4.13
CA ALA A 14 -6.01 0.46 3.36
C ALA A 14 -4.57 0.10 3.69
N ALA A 15 -4.23 -0.05 4.98
CA ALA A 15 -2.89 -0.45 5.41
C ALA A 15 -2.49 -1.83 4.88
N LEU A 16 -3.41 -2.80 4.92
CA LEU A 16 -3.17 -4.15 4.39
C LEU A 16 -2.94 -4.12 2.87
N LEU A 17 -3.78 -3.41 2.11
CA LEU A 17 -3.61 -3.30 0.66
C LEU A 17 -2.30 -2.58 0.29
N LEU A 18 -1.94 -1.51 1.00
CA LEU A 18 -0.68 -0.82 0.76
C LEU A 18 0.52 -1.71 1.13
N ALA A 19 0.43 -2.51 2.19
CA ALA A 19 1.47 -3.47 2.53
C ALA A 19 1.66 -4.52 1.42
N VAL A 20 0.57 -5.11 0.92
CA VAL A 20 0.62 -6.05 -0.22
C VAL A 20 1.24 -5.39 -1.45
N LEU A 21 0.81 -4.17 -1.80
CA LEU A 21 1.36 -3.44 -2.94
C LEU A 21 2.86 -3.18 -2.81
N VAL A 22 3.32 -2.77 -1.63
CA VAL A 22 4.76 -2.54 -1.36
C VAL A 22 5.54 -3.84 -1.45
N LEU A 23 4.99 -4.97 -0.99
CA LEU A 23 5.63 -6.28 -1.10
C LEU A 23 5.72 -6.75 -2.55
N LEU A 24 4.65 -6.64 -3.34
CA LEU A 24 4.67 -6.97 -4.77
C LEU A 24 5.67 -6.08 -5.51
N TRP A 25 5.71 -4.79 -5.19
CA TRP A 25 6.68 -3.89 -5.78
C TRP A 25 8.11 -4.29 -5.42
N TYR A 26 8.38 -4.62 -4.15
CA TYR A 26 9.68 -5.12 -3.72
C TYR A 26 10.07 -6.41 -4.46
N ASP A 27 9.14 -7.33 -4.66
CA ASP A 27 9.42 -8.58 -5.38
C ASP A 27 9.79 -8.31 -6.84
N SER A 28 9.02 -7.47 -7.54
CA SER A 28 9.34 -7.05 -8.91
C SER A 28 10.70 -6.33 -9.03
N LEU A 29 11.19 -5.68 -7.96
CA LEU A 29 12.51 -5.07 -7.93
C LEU A 29 13.62 -6.11 -7.72
N ARG A 30 13.36 -7.19 -6.98
CA ARG A 30 14.32 -8.28 -6.74
C ARG A 30 14.57 -9.10 -7.99
N GLU A 31 13.56 -9.25 -8.85
CA GLU A 31 13.66 -10.03 -10.08
C GLU A 31 14.43 -9.30 -11.20
N ARG A 32 14.77 -8.03 -11.02
CA ARG A 32 15.48 -7.25 -12.04
C ARG A 32 16.88 -7.80 -12.29
N PRO A 33 17.26 -8.05 -13.56
CA PRO A 33 18.59 -8.54 -13.90
C PRO A 33 19.69 -7.60 -13.40
N GLY A 34 20.68 -8.16 -12.70
CA GLY A 34 21.83 -7.42 -12.18
C GLY A 34 21.58 -6.62 -10.90
N TRP A 35 20.38 -6.69 -10.30
CA TRP A 35 20.11 -6.05 -9.02
C TRP A 35 20.54 -6.92 -7.85
N THR A 36 21.18 -6.32 -6.85
CA THR A 36 21.44 -6.99 -5.57
C THR A 36 20.28 -6.77 -4.61
N LEU A 37 20.14 -7.64 -3.61
CA LEU A 37 19.09 -7.52 -2.58
C LEU A 37 19.15 -6.15 -1.87
N ALA A 38 20.34 -5.62 -1.61
CA ALA A 38 20.52 -4.31 -0.99
C ALA A 38 19.97 -3.15 -1.86
N MET A 39 20.11 -3.25 -3.19
CA MET A 39 19.59 -2.24 -4.12
C MET A 39 18.05 -2.27 -4.17
N ALA A 40 17.47 -3.47 -4.22
CA ALA A 40 16.02 -3.65 -4.17
C ALA A 40 15.44 -3.08 -2.86
N THR A 41 16.05 -3.43 -1.71
CA THR A 41 15.60 -2.93 -0.40
C THR A 41 15.72 -1.42 -0.29
N LYS A 42 16.86 -0.83 -0.69
CA LYS A 42 17.05 0.63 -0.64
C LYS A 42 15.99 1.38 -1.45
N ARG A 43 15.54 0.81 -2.57
CA ARG A 43 14.53 1.41 -3.43
C ARG A 43 13.10 1.20 -2.90
N ALA A 44 12.81 0.06 -2.28
CA ALA A 44 11.50 -0.25 -1.72
C ALA A 44 11.26 0.39 -0.34
N LEU A 45 12.31 0.63 0.45
CA LEU A 45 12.22 1.14 1.83
C LEU A 45 11.35 2.41 1.96
N PRO A 46 11.45 3.42 1.07
CA PRO A 46 10.58 4.60 1.14
C PRO A 46 9.10 4.26 0.95
N GLY A 47 8.78 3.21 0.20
CA GLY A 47 7.42 2.74 -0.01
C GLY A 47 6.74 2.27 1.28
N ALA A 48 7.51 1.76 2.25
CA ALA A 48 6.96 1.34 3.53
C ALA A 48 6.32 2.51 4.32
N LEU A 49 6.76 3.75 4.10
CA LEU A 49 6.17 4.94 4.73
C LEU A 49 4.77 5.27 4.21
N VAL A 50 4.40 4.75 3.04
CA VAL A 50 3.05 4.91 2.48
C VAL A 50 2.02 4.18 3.35
N ILE A 51 2.41 3.09 4.04
CA ILE A 51 1.51 2.29 4.88
C ILE A 51 0.99 3.10 6.09
N PRO A 52 1.84 3.64 6.99
CA PRO A 52 1.36 4.46 8.11
C PRO A 52 0.72 5.76 7.64
N ALA A 53 1.18 6.35 6.53
CA ALA A 53 0.56 7.54 5.95
C ALA A 53 -0.86 7.25 5.45
N GLY A 54 -1.06 6.16 4.72
CA GLY A 54 -2.36 5.72 4.22
C GLY A 54 -3.31 5.31 5.34
N PHE A 55 -2.80 4.65 6.38
CA PHE A 55 -3.57 4.33 7.59
C PHE A 55 -4.08 5.61 8.26
N ALA A 56 -3.18 6.57 8.54
CA ALA A 56 -3.55 7.82 9.18
C ALA A 56 -4.53 8.63 8.31
N ALA A 57 -4.32 8.65 6.99
CA ALA A 57 -5.21 9.31 6.05
C ALA A 57 -6.61 8.69 6.06
N ALA A 58 -6.73 7.36 5.99
CA ALA A 58 -8.01 6.67 6.03
C ALA A 58 -8.74 6.81 7.38
N LEU A 59 -8.00 6.98 8.47
CA LEU A 59 -8.57 7.18 9.81
C LEU A 59 -9.09 8.61 10.04
N LEU A 60 -8.41 9.61 9.48
CA LEU A 60 -8.62 11.03 9.80
C LEU A 60 -9.37 11.80 8.70
N LEU A 61 -9.36 11.31 7.47
CA LEU A 61 -10.04 11.94 6.34
C LEU A 61 -11.46 11.39 6.17
N PRO A 62 -12.34 12.10 5.45
CA PRO A 62 -13.69 11.62 5.16
C PRO A 62 -13.70 10.24 4.49
N LEU A 63 -14.72 9.41 4.79
CA LEU A 63 -14.84 8.04 4.29
C LEU A 63 -14.74 7.90 2.76
N TRP A 64 -15.19 8.89 1.98
CA TRP A 64 -15.04 8.85 0.51
C TRP A 64 -13.57 8.89 0.08
N VAL A 65 -12.71 9.60 0.81
CA VAL A 65 -11.25 9.58 0.61
C VAL A 65 -10.70 8.22 1.00
N GLY A 66 -11.17 7.65 2.12
CA GLY A 66 -10.83 6.27 2.52
C GLY A 66 -11.16 5.25 1.43
N GLY A 67 -12.32 5.38 0.78
CA GLY A 67 -12.70 4.56 -0.38
C GLY A 67 -11.71 4.67 -1.55
N VAL A 68 -11.25 5.87 -1.88
CA VAL A 68 -10.21 6.08 -2.92
C VAL A 68 -8.88 5.45 -2.49
N LEU A 69 -8.48 5.63 -1.23
CA LEU A 69 -7.25 5.04 -0.67
C LEU A 69 -7.24 3.51 -0.68
N ILE A 70 -8.42 2.87 -0.68
CA ILE A 70 -8.58 1.43 -0.84
C ILE A 70 -8.57 1.04 -2.31
N LEU A 71 -9.29 1.78 -3.16
CA LEU A 71 -9.47 1.44 -4.57
C LEU A 71 -8.15 1.50 -5.35
N VAL A 72 -7.34 2.53 -5.13
CA VAL A 72 -6.07 2.72 -5.84
C VAL A 72 -5.11 1.54 -5.66
N PRO A 73 -4.74 1.12 -4.44
CA PRO A 73 -3.84 -0.03 -4.27
C PRO A 73 -4.50 -1.33 -4.71
N LEU A 74 -5.82 -1.50 -4.57
CA LEU A 74 -6.51 -2.68 -5.07
C LEU A 74 -6.36 -2.82 -6.59
N VAL A 75 -6.59 -1.75 -7.35
CA VAL A 75 -6.42 -1.74 -8.81
C VAL A 75 -4.96 -2.04 -9.18
N ALA A 76 -4.00 -1.42 -8.49
CA ALA A 76 -2.58 -1.65 -8.75
C ALA A 76 -2.18 -3.12 -8.51
N ILE A 77 -2.63 -3.72 -7.40
CA ILE A 77 -2.41 -5.14 -7.10
C ILE A 77 -2.98 -6.02 -8.20
N VAL A 78 -4.22 -5.77 -8.63
CA VAL A 78 -4.86 -6.55 -9.71
C VAL A 78 -4.07 -6.43 -11.01
N VAL A 79 -3.64 -5.23 -11.39
CA VAL A 79 -2.82 -5.04 -12.60
C VAL A 79 -1.50 -5.81 -12.51
N MET A 80 -0.82 -5.78 -11.36
CA MET A 80 0.42 -6.55 -11.16
C MET A 80 0.15 -8.06 -11.22
N ALA A 81 -0.90 -8.53 -10.56
CA ALA A 81 -1.28 -9.94 -10.55
C ALA A 81 -1.72 -10.48 -11.93
N LEU A 82 -2.15 -9.62 -12.85
CA LEU A 82 -2.47 -9.98 -14.23
C LEU A 82 -1.28 -9.89 -15.19
N ALA A 83 -0.19 -9.26 -14.76
CA ALA A 83 1.03 -9.08 -15.56
C ALA A 83 2.05 -10.21 -15.35
N ASP A 84 1.92 -10.95 -14.25
CA ASP A 84 2.62 -12.22 -13.96
C ASP A 84 1.96 -13.40 -14.69
#